data_AF-A0A8J8Q3W3-F1
#
_entry.id   AF-A0A8J8Q3W3-F1
#
_cell.length_a   1.000
_cell.length_b   1.000
_cell.length_c   1.000
_cell.angle_alpha   90.00
_cell.angle_beta   90.00
_cell.angle_gamma   90.00
#
_symmetry.space_group_name_H-M   'P 1'
#
loop_
_entity.id
_entity.type
_entity.pdbx_description
1 polymer ?
#
loop_
_entity_poly.entity_id
_entity_poly.type
_entity_poly.pdbx_seq_one_letter_code
_entity_poly.pdbx_strand_id
1 'polypeptide(L)'
;MDRRTVLKASGAVAATVLVAGCPDDADPDEPEEPEEPDDEPPDDDPPDDEEPEGFEDSLADQVDEDDEGIDVVQIDYDELDDPTDVYRVWSGDPSTVSFVDNHTFEGEAALRCDIPRGGSDGSNAAYWFPANGYGQPLEVRQRAMVRLNDDWTMNAGDVCRFWCFGLNTEAGGQGSGGRGRPSGTDGWSSMLAITNRESRSNDEYKLAAYTYHLDQAWTSGEFEVIDTQVPAGEWIALETEVVMNSIDDGQAVDDGEVRCWLNGDLAYERTDFRWTTVEEQAVEYAGPLVRYGGGETAPTDLAIHYDEHELLADGIPEIPPYDQHPYFEDPANMDAYDGRVTYVNGDGTATYRLYVDGEIVHTDWSNVDGQQAMYNDTVEVTPADVSESGYAVVEATAEPNTVDGYLFNGEFVAIDADPVPVELWISGEQVEPIDYLTSPTDA
;
A
#
# COMPACT_ATOMS: atom_id res chain seq x y z
N MET A 1 23.80 -14.09 -38.73
CA MET A 1 24.70 -14.81 -37.82
C MET A 1 23.83 -15.45 -36.76
N ASP A 2 23.47 -16.72 -36.98
CA ASP A 2 22.70 -17.54 -36.06
C ASP A 2 23.49 -17.84 -34.79
N ARG A 3 22.85 -17.73 -33.62
CA ARG A 3 23.33 -18.40 -32.40
C ARG A 3 22.21 -19.25 -31.80
N ARG A 4 22.55 -20.54 -31.76
CA ARG A 4 21.80 -21.71 -31.32
C ARG A 4 21.57 -21.73 -29.81
N THR A 5 20.37 -22.21 -29.48
CA THR A 5 19.95 -22.93 -28.27
C THR A 5 20.84 -24.13 -27.95
N VAL A 6 21.07 -24.41 -26.67
CA VAL A 6 21.46 -25.74 -26.17
C VAL A 6 20.58 -26.11 -24.98
N LEU A 7 19.68 -27.07 -25.21
CA LEU A 7 19.01 -27.88 -24.20
C LEU A 7 19.97 -28.93 -23.64
N LYS A 8 19.85 -29.25 -22.35
CA LYS A 8 20.31 -30.52 -21.78
C LYS A 8 19.14 -31.21 -21.08
N ALA A 9 18.82 -32.39 -21.58
CA ALA A 9 17.96 -33.38 -20.96
C ALA A 9 18.81 -34.58 -20.53
N SER A 10 18.48 -35.16 -19.37
CA SER A 10 18.90 -36.48 -18.89
C SER A 10 18.17 -36.71 -17.58
N GLY A 11 17.47 -37.82 -17.30
CA GLY A 11 17.24 -39.06 -18.02
C GLY A 11 16.26 -39.90 -17.18
N ALA A 12 15.51 -40.77 -17.84
CA ALA A 12 14.54 -41.67 -17.23
C ALA A 12 15.20 -42.85 -16.52
N VAL A 13 14.58 -43.33 -15.43
CA VAL A 13 14.72 -44.70 -14.93
C VAL A 13 13.32 -45.29 -14.74
N ALA A 14 13.13 -46.50 -15.27
CA ALA A 14 11.90 -47.25 -15.27
C ALA A 14 12.02 -48.52 -14.40
N ALA A 15 10.84 -49.11 -14.16
CA ALA A 15 10.55 -50.45 -13.62
C ALA A 15 10.49 -50.54 -12.08
N THR A 16 9.54 -51.25 -11.45
CA THR A 16 8.95 -52.55 -11.81
C THR A 16 7.62 -52.76 -11.06
N VAL A 17 6.67 -53.43 -11.71
CA VAL A 17 5.43 -54.00 -11.15
C VAL A 17 5.72 -55.30 -10.40
N LEU A 18 5.16 -55.49 -9.21
CA LEU A 18 5.07 -56.78 -8.52
C LEU A 18 3.64 -57.00 -8.00
N VAL A 19 3.14 -58.19 -8.30
CA VAL A 19 1.79 -58.69 -8.02
C VAL A 19 1.85 -59.76 -6.92
N ALA A 20 0.78 -59.77 -6.12
CA ALA A 20 0.21 -60.86 -5.31
C ALA A 20 0.85 -61.24 -3.95
N GLY A 21 -0.06 -61.30 -2.96
CA GLY A 21 0.06 -62.07 -1.73
C GLY A 21 -1.19 -61.94 -0.86
N CYS A 22 -2.16 -62.85 -1.01
CA CYS A 22 -3.17 -63.17 0.02
C CYS A 22 -2.48 -63.94 1.16
N PRO A 23 -2.94 -63.79 2.41
CA PRO A 23 -3.89 -64.75 3.05
C PRO A 23 -4.84 -64.01 4.04
N ASP A 24 -5.74 -64.57 4.82
CA ASP A 24 -6.50 -65.82 4.93
C ASP A 24 -7.71 -65.46 5.83
N ASP A 25 -8.84 -66.10 5.56
CA ASP A 25 -9.90 -66.56 6.48
C ASP A 25 -9.94 -66.00 7.92
N ALA A 26 -10.92 -65.14 8.18
CA ALA A 26 -11.58 -65.04 9.48
C ALA A 26 -13.10 -64.99 9.27
N ASP A 27 -13.78 -65.88 9.99
CA ASP A 27 -15.23 -66.10 10.03
C ASP A 27 -16.02 -64.81 10.32
N PRO A 28 -17.23 -64.66 9.73
CA PRO A 28 -18.11 -63.53 10.00
C PRO A 28 -18.90 -63.78 11.30
N ASP A 29 -18.70 -62.91 12.29
CA ASP A 29 -19.66 -62.77 13.40
C ASP A 29 -20.94 -62.10 12.87
N GLU A 30 -22.07 -62.73 13.19
CA GLU A 30 -23.42 -62.30 12.85
C GLU A 30 -23.69 -60.88 13.40
N PRO A 31 -24.24 -59.96 12.60
CA PRO A 31 -24.58 -58.63 13.09
C PRO A 31 -25.78 -58.68 14.04
N GLU A 32 -25.65 -58.06 15.21
CA GLU A 32 -26.79 -57.71 16.05
C GLU A 32 -27.69 -56.72 15.30
N GLU A 33 -28.99 -57.03 15.23
CA GLU A 33 -30.00 -56.14 14.64
C GLU A 33 -30.06 -54.84 15.48
N PRO A 34 -29.80 -53.66 14.89
CA PRO A 34 -30.04 -52.41 15.58
C PRO A 34 -31.55 -52.19 15.76
N GLU A 35 -31.95 -51.82 16.97
CA GLU A 35 -33.32 -51.41 17.28
C GLU A 35 -33.73 -50.23 16.38
N GLU A 36 -34.91 -50.33 15.77
CA GLU A 36 -35.48 -49.24 14.95
C GLU A 36 -35.67 -47.99 15.82
N PRO A 37 -35.04 -46.85 15.49
CA PRO A 37 -35.37 -45.59 16.12
C PRO A 37 -36.77 -45.14 15.67
N ASP A 38 -37.56 -44.62 16.62
CA ASP A 38 -38.85 -44.01 16.37
C ASP A 38 -38.70 -42.86 15.36
N ASP A 39 -39.13 -43.09 14.11
CA ASP A 39 -39.27 -42.09 13.05
C ASP A 39 -40.45 -41.15 13.37
N GLU A 40 -40.21 -40.15 14.21
CA GLU A 40 -40.89 -38.86 14.03
C GLU A 40 -39.96 -37.98 13.18
N PRO A 41 -40.34 -37.65 11.93
CA PRO A 41 -39.52 -36.76 11.10
C PRO A 41 -39.40 -35.42 11.83
N PRO A 42 -38.19 -34.88 12.00
CA PRO A 42 -38.06 -33.50 12.47
C PRO A 42 -38.84 -32.61 11.50
N ASP A 43 -39.59 -31.66 12.06
CA ASP A 43 -40.16 -30.57 11.28
C ASP A 43 -38.98 -29.80 10.66
N ASP A 44 -38.63 -30.15 9.42
CA ASP A 44 -37.76 -29.39 8.53
C ASP A 44 -38.51 -28.11 8.13
N ASP A 45 -38.67 -27.19 9.09
CA ASP A 45 -38.82 -25.79 8.73
C ASP A 45 -37.47 -25.39 8.09
N PRO A 46 -37.47 -24.94 6.82
CA PRO A 46 -36.24 -24.47 6.19
C PRO A 46 -35.64 -23.37 7.09
N PRO A 47 -34.30 -23.32 7.24
CA PRO A 47 -33.68 -22.21 7.95
C PRO A 47 -34.22 -20.92 7.35
N ASP A 48 -34.71 -20.02 8.21
CA ASP A 48 -35.17 -18.70 7.80
C ASP A 48 -34.03 -18.07 6.97
N ASP A 49 -34.33 -17.75 5.71
CA ASP A 49 -33.46 -16.97 4.82
C ASP A 49 -33.35 -15.55 5.42
N GLU A 50 -32.59 -15.39 6.51
CA GLU A 50 -32.24 -14.09 7.05
C GLU A 50 -31.36 -13.40 6.00
N GLU A 51 -31.93 -12.40 5.32
CA GLU A 51 -31.18 -11.53 4.42
C GLU A 51 -29.99 -10.95 5.19
N PRO A 52 -28.80 -10.83 4.56
CA PRO A 52 -27.62 -10.32 5.24
C PRO A 52 -27.92 -8.94 5.83
N GLU A 53 -27.81 -8.81 7.15
CA GLU A 53 -27.94 -7.53 7.83
C GLU A 53 -26.74 -6.67 7.42
N GLY A 54 -27.00 -5.56 6.73
CA GLY A 54 -25.99 -4.56 6.40
C GLY A 54 -25.48 -3.82 7.64
N PHE A 55 -24.77 -2.72 7.45
CA PHE A 55 -24.33 -1.90 8.58
C PHE A 55 -25.54 -1.20 9.22
N GLU A 56 -25.76 -1.41 10.52
CA GLU A 56 -26.90 -0.79 11.23
C GLU A 56 -26.81 0.74 11.32
N ASP A 57 -25.59 1.29 11.41
CA ASP A 57 -25.29 2.72 11.58
C ASP A 57 -24.17 3.15 10.61
N SER A 58 -24.12 4.40 10.15
CA SER A 58 -23.04 4.92 9.29
C SER A 58 -21.72 5.12 10.04
N LEU A 59 -20.57 5.09 9.34
CA LEU A 59 -19.32 5.59 9.95
C LEU A 59 -19.48 7.06 10.38
N ALA A 60 -20.26 7.85 9.64
CA ALA A 60 -20.60 9.22 10.01
C ALA A 60 -21.35 9.31 11.35
N ASP A 61 -22.16 8.30 11.69
CA ASP A 61 -22.91 8.27 12.94
C ASP A 61 -22.02 7.93 14.15
N GLN A 62 -20.82 7.41 13.91
CA GLN A 62 -19.84 7.05 14.94
C GLN A 62 -18.87 8.18 15.28
N VAL A 63 -18.85 9.26 14.50
CA VAL A 63 -17.96 10.41 14.68
C VAL A 63 -18.69 11.52 15.44
N ASP A 64 -18.03 12.09 16.46
CA ASP A 64 -18.53 13.30 17.11
C ASP A 64 -18.39 14.48 16.13
N GLU A 65 -19.49 15.19 15.81
CA GLU A 65 -19.51 16.32 14.85
C GLU A 65 -18.51 17.46 15.16
N ASP A 66 -17.96 17.48 16.37
CA ASP A 66 -17.00 18.49 16.86
C ASP A 66 -15.52 18.02 16.73
N ASP A 67 -15.23 16.82 16.20
CA ASP A 67 -13.86 16.32 16.08
C ASP A 67 -13.16 16.92 14.85
N GLU A 68 -12.44 18.04 15.07
CA GLU A 68 -11.65 18.73 14.06
C GLU A 68 -10.44 17.86 13.67
N GLY A 69 -10.58 17.05 12.62
CA GLY A 69 -9.49 16.17 12.12
C GLY A 69 -9.99 14.93 11.38
N ILE A 70 -11.27 14.57 11.57
CA ILE A 70 -11.89 13.41 10.96
C ILE A 70 -12.70 13.82 9.73
N ASP A 71 -12.37 13.22 8.58
CA ASP A 71 -13.12 13.36 7.34
C ASP A 71 -13.83 12.06 6.99
N VAL A 72 -15.14 12.14 6.76
CA VAL A 72 -15.95 10.99 6.31
C VAL A 72 -16.23 11.13 4.81
N VAL A 73 -15.82 10.12 4.06
CA VAL A 73 -16.03 9.99 2.61
C VAL A 73 -17.07 8.91 2.37
N GLN A 74 -18.25 9.31 1.89
CA GLN A 74 -19.26 8.39 1.38
C GLN A 74 -19.19 8.35 -0.14
N ILE A 75 -19.05 7.15 -0.71
CA ILE A 75 -19.00 6.97 -2.16
C ILE A 75 -20.35 6.43 -2.62
N ASP A 76 -21.17 7.32 -3.19
CA ASP A 76 -22.45 6.95 -3.78
C ASP A 76 -22.25 6.52 -5.25
N TYR A 77 -22.36 5.21 -5.50
CA TYR A 77 -22.20 4.66 -6.85
C TYR A 77 -23.35 5.04 -7.80
N ASP A 78 -24.53 5.42 -7.28
CA ASP A 78 -25.67 5.85 -8.10
C ASP A 78 -25.45 7.25 -8.70
N GLU A 79 -24.54 8.05 -8.11
CA GLU A 79 -24.22 9.41 -8.56
C GLU A 79 -23.00 9.48 -9.50
N LEU A 80 -22.31 8.35 -9.75
CA LEU A 80 -21.09 8.29 -10.54
C LEU A 80 -21.31 7.66 -11.92
N ASP A 81 -20.69 8.24 -12.95
CA ASP A 81 -20.79 7.72 -14.33
C ASP A 81 -19.71 6.68 -14.62
N ASP A 82 -18.50 6.84 -14.06
CA ASP A 82 -17.34 5.98 -14.29
C ASP A 82 -16.59 5.70 -12.98
N PRO A 83 -16.16 4.46 -12.69
CA PRO A 83 -15.40 4.15 -11.48
C PRO A 83 -14.11 4.98 -11.34
N THR A 84 -13.54 5.44 -12.45
CA THR A 84 -12.34 6.28 -12.44
C THR A 84 -12.58 7.72 -11.99
N ASP A 85 -13.83 8.14 -11.84
CA ASP A 85 -14.19 9.42 -11.24
C ASP A 85 -13.87 9.49 -9.74
N VAL A 86 -13.78 8.32 -9.08
CA VAL A 86 -13.47 8.21 -7.64
C VAL A 86 -12.21 7.36 -7.36
N TYR A 87 -11.99 6.30 -8.15
CA TYR A 87 -10.88 5.37 -7.93
C TYR A 87 -9.75 5.58 -8.92
N ARG A 88 -8.51 5.61 -8.42
CA ARG A 88 -7.32 5.57 -9.27
C ARG A 88 -6.98 4.12 -9.60
N VAL A 89 -7.03 3.77 -10.88
CA VAL A 89 -6.46 2.50 -11.37
C VAL A 89 -4.96 2.69 -11.63
N TRP A 90 -4.13 2.49 -10.60
CA TRP A 90 -2.67 2.66 -10.77
C TRP A 90 -2.01 1.46 -11.45
N SER A 91 -2.59 0.26 -11.33
CA SER A 91 -2.13 -0.95 -12.02
C SER A 91 -3.28 -1.91 -12.28
N GLY A 92 -3.15 -2.69 -13.35
CA GLY A 92 -4.22 -3.55 -13.87
C GLY A 92 -4.80 -2.99 -15.16
N ASP A 93 -5.99 -3.46 -15.53
CA ASP A 93 -6.69 -3.04 -16.74
C ASP A 93 -7.96 -2.27 -16.35
N PRO A 94 -8.02 -0.94 -16.53
CA PRO A 94 -9.19 -0.14 -16.17
C PRO A 94 -10.50 -0.62 -16.78
N SER A 95 -10.46 -1.36 -17.90
CA SER A 95 -11.67 -1.94 -18.50
C SER A 95 -12.26 -3.13 -17.73
N THR A 96 -11.58 -3.59 -16.68
CA THR A 96 -12.04 -4.65 -15.78
C THR A 96 -12.77 -4.12 -14.56
N VAL A 97 -12.96 -2.80 -14.43
CA VAL A 97 -13.78 -2.19 -13.39
C VAL A 97 -14.94 -1.46 -14.05
N SER A 98 -16.15 -1.65 -13.52
CA SER A 98 -17.35 -0.99 -14.02
C SER A 98 -18.41 -0.86 -12.93
N PHE A 99 -19.30 0.12 -13.05
CA PHE A 99 -20.57 0.09 -12.33
C PHE A 99 -21.56 -0.80 -13.06
N VAL A 100 -22.29 -1.62 -12.29
CA VAL A 100 -23.28 -2.57 -12.80
C VAL A 100 -24.60 -2.45 -12.06
N ASP A 101 -25.70 -2.71 -12.77
CA ASP A 101 -27.07 -2.68 -12.23
C ASP A 101 -27.59 -4.07 -11.83
N ASN A 102 -26.72 -5.08 -11.91
CA ASN A 102 -27.00 -6.45 -11.51
C ASN A 102 -26.05 -6.86 -10.38
N HIS A 103 -26.62 -7.37 -9.28
CA HIS A 103 -25.91 -7.58 -8.01
C HIS A 103 -25.55 -6.26 -7.33
N THR A 104 -26.58 -5.46 -7.04
CA THR A 104 -26.52 -4.38 -6.06
C THR A 104 -26.90 -4.93 -4.68
N PHE A 105 -26.34 -4.34 -3.63
CA PHE A 105 -26.80 -4.54 -2.26
C PHE A 105 -27.88 -3.51 -1.93
N GLU A 106 -27.57 -2.23 -2.14
CA GLU A 106 -28.49 -1.11 -2.06
C GLU A 106 -28.43 -0.30 -3.37
N GLY A 107 -29.46 0.51 -3.66
CA GLY A 107 -29.43 1.41 -4.82
C GLY A 107 -29.56 0.75 -6.19
N GLU A 108 -29.11 1.47 -7.23
CA GLU A 108 -29.18 1.08 -8.64
C GLU A 108 -27.84 0.59 -9.21
N ALA A 109 -26.71 0.85 -8.55
CA ALA A 109 -25.37 0.53 -9.03
C ALA A 109 -24.45 -0.06 -7.95
N ALA A 110 -23.68 -1.07 -8.34
CA ALA A 110 -22.56 -1.61 -7.55
C ALA A 110 -21.27 -1.59 -8.38
N LEU A 111 -20.12 -1.49 -7.71
CA LEU A 111 -18.81 -1.61 -8.35
C LEU A 111 -18.51 -3.08 -8.62
N ARG A 112 -18.18 -3.42 -9.86
CA ARG A 112 -17.74 -4.75 -10.28
C ARG A 112 -16.28 -4.71 -10.73
N CYS A 113 -15.48 -5.64 -10.21
CA CYS A 113 -14.11 -5.89 -10.64
C CYS A 113 -13.98 -7.30 -11.22
N ASP A 114 -13.67 -7.39 -12.52
CA ASP A 114 -13.49 -8.65 -13.25
C ASP A 114 -12.03 -9.13 -13.23
N ILE A 115 -11.83 -10.45 -13.16
CA ILE A 115 -10.54 -11.11 -13.36
C ILE A 115 -10.72 -12.14 -14.48
N PRO A 116 -10.22 -11.87 -15.70
CA PRO A 116 -10.36 -12.79 -16.81
C PRO A 116 -9.64 -14.11 -16.57
N ARG A 117 -10.24 -15.19 -17.07
CA ARG A 117 -9.64 -16.52 -17.04
C ARG A 117 -8.23 -16.52 -17.63
N GLY A 118 -7.29 -17.11 -16.91
CA GLY A 118 -5.89 -17.20 -17.30
C GLY A 118 -5.12 -15.88 -17.13
N GLY A 119 -5.77 -14.82 -16.63
CA GLY A 119 -5.14 -13.59 -16.18
C GLY A 119 -4.82 -13.61 -14.68
N SER A 120 -4.00 -12.66 -14.25
CA SER A 120 -3.76 -12.34 -12.83
C SER A 120 -4.30 -10.97 -12.44
N ASP A 121 -4.52 -10.12 -13.45
CA ASP A 121 -4.80 -8.71 -13.28
C ASP A 121 -6.31 -8.51 -13.41
N GLY A 122 -6.96 -8.12 -12.31
CA GLY A 122 -8.18 -7.33 -12.38
C GLY A 122 -7.79 -5.87 -12.45
N SER A 123 -8.20 -5.10 -11.44
CA SER A 123 -7.74 -3.72 -11.26
C SER A 123 -7.49 -3.41 -9.79
N ASN A 124 -6.39 -2.71 -9.57
CA ASN A 124 -6.15 -2.02 -8.31
C ASN A 124 -6.81 -0.65 -8.39
N ALA A 125 -8.13 -0.60 -8.19
CA ALA A 125 -8.97 0.59 -8.27
C ALA A 125 -9.22 1.12 -6.85
N ALA A 126 -8.22 1.77 -6.27
CA ALA A 126 -8.26 2.22 -4.89
C ALA A 126 -8.55 3.72 -4.81
N TYR A 127 -9.11 4.13 -3.68
CA TYR A 127 -9.28 5.53 -3.33
C TYR A 127 -7.91 6.16 -3.10
N TRP A 128 -7.64 7.31 -3.73
CA TRP A 128 -6.37 8.01 -3.61
C TRP A 128 -6.56 9.28 -2.78
N PHE A 129 -6.16 9.27 -1.51
CA PHE A 129 -6.42 10.38 -0.59
C PHE A 129 -5.82 11.71 -1.05
N PRO A 130 -4.55 11.79 -1.49
CA PRO A 130 -3.94 13.05 -1.90
C PRO A 130 -4.69 13.77 -3.02
N ALA A 131 -5.11 13.05 -4.07
CA ALA A 131 -5.81 13.68 -5.19
C ALA A 131 -7.25 14.08 -4.89
N ASN A 132 -7.83 13.51 -3.85
CA ASN A 132 -9.16 13.89 -3.38
C ASN A 132 -9.12 14.97 -2.28
N GLY A 133 -7.93 15.49 -1.95
CA GLY A 133 -7.77 16.62 -1.03
C GLY A 133 -7.63 16.25 0.45
N TYR A 134 -7.44 14.98 0.77
CA TYR A 134 -7.35 14.46 2.15
C TYR A 134 -5.91 14.23 2.62
N GLY A 135 -4.90 14.63 1.83
CA GLY A 135 -3.50 14.37 2.16
C GLY A 135 -3.22 12.86 2.25
N GLN A 136 -2.36 12.45 3.18
CA GLN A 136 -2.15 11.03 3.52
C GLN A 136 -2.59 10.82 4.97
N PRO A 137 -3.76 10.24 5.25
CA PRO A 137 -4.23 10.12 6.62
C PRO A 137 -3.39 9.16 7.49
N LEU A 138 -3.27 9.46 8.79
CA LEU A 138 -2.58 8.62 9.79
C LEU A 138 -3.43 7.41 10.22
N GLU A 139 -4.75 7.54 10.11
CA GLU A 139 -5.69 6.47 10.38
C GLU A 139 -6.73 6.42 9.27
N VAL A 140 -7.01 5.21 8.79
CA VAL A 140 -8.11 4.97 7.86
C VAL A 140 -8.94 3.81 8.36
N ARG A 141 -10.22 4.09 8.60
CA ARG A 141 -11.26 3.09 8.78
C ARG A 141 -12.18 3.12 7.58
N GLN A 142 -12.55 1.96 7.06
CA GLN A 142 -13.36 1.87 5.85
C GLN A 142 -14.24 0.64 5.91
N ARG A 143 -15.37 0.72 5.23
CA ARG A 143 -16.33 -0.36 5.15
C ARG A 143 -16.94 -0.48 3.76
N ALA A 144 -17.32 -1.68 3.39
CA ALA A 144 -18.10 -1.92 2.19
C ALA A 144 -18.85 -3.25 2.30
N MET A 145 -19.95 -3.35 1.59
CA MET A 145 -20.54 -4.64 1.25
C MET A 145 -19.69 -5.27 0.15
N VAL A 146 -19.29 -6.52 0.31
CA VAL A 146 -18.45 -7.26 -0.64
C VAL A 146 -19.14 -8.55 -1.04
N ARG A 147 -19.03 -8.95 -2.31
CA ARG A 147 -19.59 -10.21 -2.80
C ARG A 147 -18.75 -10.86 -3.88
N LEU A 148 -18.40 -12.12 -3.68
CA LEU A 148 -17.82 -12.96 -4.73
C LEU A 148 -18.92 -13.48 -5.66
N ASN A 149 -18.62 -13.69 -6.94
CA ASN A 149 -19.59 -14.30 -7.85
C ASN A 149 -20.01 -15.72 -7.41
N ASP A 150 -21.18 -16.16 -7.86
CA ASP A 150 -21.79 -17.43 -7.47
C ASP A 150 -20.92 -18.64 -7.82
N ASP A 151 -20.23 -18.53 -8.95
CA ASP A 151 -19.34 -19.54 -9.50
C ASP A 151 -17.86 -19.25 -9.20
N TRP A 152 -17.58 -18.49 -8.13
CA TRP A 152 -16.21 -18.27 -7.66
C TRP A 152 -15.52 -19.61 -7.43
N THR A 153 -14.36 -19.80 -8.07
CA THR A 153 -13.54 -21.01 -7.91
C THR A 153 -12.05 -20.70 -7.93
N MET A 154 -11.30 -21.44 -7.11
CA MET A 154 -9.85 -21.31 -6.99
C MET A 154 -9.18 -22.68 -7.12
N ASN A 155 -7.96 -22.75 -7.68
CA ASN A 155 -7.15 -23.97 -7.56
C ASN A 155 -6.59 -24.08 -6.15
N ALA A 156 -6.23 -25.29 -5.74
CA ALA A 156 -5.67 -25.53 -4.40
C ALA A 156 -4.39 -24.69 -4.16
N GLY A 157 -4.43 -23.86 -3.12
CA GLY A 157 -3.33 -23.00 -2.69
C GLY A 157 -3.29 -21.60 -3.33
N ASP A 158 -4.26 -21.28 -4.19
CA ASP A 158 -4.37 -19.98 -4.84
C ASP A 158 -4.71 -18.87 -3.84
N VAL A 159 -4.47 -17.63 -4.24
CA VAL A 159 -4.72 -16.41 -3.47
C VAL A 159 -5.28 -15.36 -4.41
N CYS A 160 -6.25 -14.57 -3.96
CA CYS A 160 -6.73 -13.39 -4.66
C CYS A 160 -6.79 -12.22 -3.68
N ARG A 161 -5.97 -11.19 -3.90
CA ARG A 161 -6.12 -9.92 -3.19
C ARG A 161 -7.37 -9.23 -3.70
N PHE A 162 -8.14 -8.64 -2.80
CA PHE A 162 -9.41 -7.99 -3.16
C PHE A 162 -9.65 -6.66 -2.44
N TRP A 163 -8.93 -6.38 -1.36
CA TRP A 163 -9.14 -5.17 -0.56
C TRP A 163 -7.83 -4.67 0.02
N CYS A 164 -7.69 -3.35 0.15
CA CYS A 164 -6.54 -2.69 0.72
C CYS A 164 -6.94 -1.98 2.01
N PHE A 165 -6.33 -2.39 3.13
CA PHE A 165 -6.41 -1.65 4.39
C PHE A 165 -5.81 -0.25 4.22
N GLY A 166 -4.55 -0.24 3.76
CA GLY A 166 -3.78 0.96 3.49
C GLY A 166 -2.51 0.60 2.73
N LEU A 167 -2.01 1.51 1.91
CA LEU A 167 -0.67 1.41 1.35
C LEU A 167 -0.11 2.79 1.00
N ASN A 168 1.22 2.84 0.95
CA ASN A 168 1.99 3.96 0.45
C ASN A 168 2.94 3.45 -0.65
N THR A 169 2.87 4.03 -1.84
CA THR A 169 3.70 3.64 -3.00
C THR A 169 4.53 4.77 -3.57
N GLU A 170 4.24 6.01 -3.16
CA GLU A 170 4.99 7.19 -3.56
C GLU A 170 6.27 7.39 -2.73
N ALA A 171 6.35 6.76 -1.55
CA ALA A 171 7.58 6.70 -0.76
C ALA A 171 8.62 5.73 -1.38
N GLY A 172 9.75 6.28 -1.83
CA GLY A 172 10.95 5.51 -2.17
C GLY A 172 10.79 4.41 -3.24
N GLY A 173 11.79 3.52 -3.30
CA GLY A 173 11.89 2.50 -4.35
C GLY A 173 11.39 1.10 -4.00
N GLN A 174 11.17 0.79 -2.72
CA GLN A 174 10.81 -0.55 -2.22
C GLN A 174 9.44 -0.57 -1.51
N GLY A 175 9.09 -1.73 -0.94
CA GLY A 175 8.14 -1.80 0.15
C GLY A 175 6.65 -1.89 -0.19
N SER A 176 6.29 -1.81 -1.47
CA SER A 176 4.94 -2.20 -1.93
C SER A 176 4.98 -3.07 -3.19
N GLY A 177 4.07 -4.05 -3.28
CA GLY A 177 3.77 -4.78 -4.52
C GLY A 177 4.92 -5.61 -5.13
N GLY A 178 5.83 -6.15 -4.31
CA GLY A 178 6.96 -6.97 -4.78
C GLY A 178 8.25 -6.19 -5.06
N ARG A 179 8.31 -4.91 -4.71
CA ARG A 179 9.48 -4.04 -4.85
C ARG A 179 10.56 -4.24 -3.77
N GLY A 180 10.42 -5.25 -2.92
CA GLY A 180 11.36 -5.55 -1.84
C GLY A 180 10.75 -5.30 -0.47
N ARG A 181 11.57 -5.49 0.56
CA ARG A 181 11.19 -5.26 1.96
C ARG A 181 11.25 -3.76 2.26
N PRO A 182 10.25 -3.18 2.95
CA PRO A 182 10.32 -1.81 3.41
C PRO A 182 11.56 -1.54 4.26
N SER A 183 12.19 -0.40 4.06
CA SER A 183 13.34 0.09 4.81
C SER A 183 12.96 1.08 5.92
N GLY A 184 11.74 1.62 5.89
CA GLY A 184 11.28 2.67 6.80
C GLY A 184 11.19 4.05 6.17
N THR A 185 11.88 4.28 5.05
CA THR A 185 11.78 5.53 4.29
C THR A 185 11.14 5.35 2.92
N ASP A 186 10.69 4.13 2.63
CA ASP A 186 10.00 3.73 1.41
C ASP A 186 8.60 3.20 1.73
N GLY A 187 7.89 2.77 0.69
CA GLY A 187 6.49 2.36 0.79
C GLY A 187 6.25 1.17 1.71
N TRP A 188 4.98 0.98 2.02
CA TRP A 188 4.48 -0.16 2.78
C TRP A 188 3.09 -0.53 2.24
N SER A 189 2.56 -1.69 2.62
CA SER A 189 1.19 -2.03 2.24
C SER A 189 0.59 -3.07 3.15
N SER A 190 -0.71 -2.99 3.37
CA SER A 190 -1.51 -4.03 4.02
C SER A 190 -2.74 -4.31 3.17
N MET A 191 -2.95 -5.58 2.81
CA MET A 191 -4.03 -6.03 1.93
C MET A 191 -4.76 -7.22 2.52
N LEU A 192 -6.05 -7.33 2.24
CA LEU A 192 -6.80 -8.57 2.41
C LEU A 192 -6.78 -9.39 1.13
N ALA A 193 -6.76 -10.70 1.34
CA ALA A 193 -6.87 -11.69 0.31
C ALA A 193 -7.88 -12.77 0.68
N ILE A 194 -8.43 -13.38 -0.37
CA ILE A 194 -9.19 -14.62 -0.31
C ILE A 194 -8.25 -15.75 -0.72
N THR A 195 -8.29 -16.86 0.00
CA THR A 195 -7.45 -18.02 -0.29
C THR A 195 -8.14 -19.33 0.08
N ASN A 196 -7.81 -20.41 -0.61
CA ASN A 196 -8.15 -21.76 -0.17
C ASN A 196 -6.93 -22.51 0.40
N ARG A 197 -5.87 -21.78 0.78
CA ARG A 197 -4.79 -22.35 1.58
C ARG A 197 -5.34 -22.82 2.91
N GLU A 198 -4.79 -23.93 3.41
CA GLU A 198 -5.19 -24.54 4.68
C GLU A 198 -6.68 -24.94 4.78
N SER A 199 -7.39 -24.93 3.65
CA SER A 199 -8.79 -25.33 3.54
C SER A 199 -8.87 -26.83 3.20
N ARG A 200 -9.98 -27.47 3.57
CA ARG A 200 -10.18 -28.92 3.36
C ARG A 200 -10.64 -29.23 1.94
N SER A 201 -11.17 -28.24 1.25
CA SER A 201 -11.65 -28.32 -0.13
C SER A 201 -11.37 -27.01 -0.88
N ASN A 202 -11.55 -27.03 -2.21
CA ASN A 202 -11.25 -25.88 -3.06
C ASN A 202 -12.38 -24.83 -3.08
N ASP A 203 -13.55 -25.16 -2.53
CA ASP A 203 -14.75 -24.34 -2.39
C ASP A 203 -14.91 -23.76 -0.97
N GLU A 204 -13.95 -24.02 -0.09
CA GLU A 204 -13.82 -23.36 1.21
C GLU A 204 -12.80 -22.23 1.03
N TYR A 205 -13.27 -20.98 1.16
CA TYR A 205 -12.45 -19.79 1.05
C TYR A 205 -12.26 -19.16 2.41
N LYS A 206 -11.03 -18.77 2.70
CA LYS A 206 -10.62 -18.10 3.92
C LYS A 206 -10.11 -16.70 3.62
N LEU A 207 -10.24 -15.83 4.60
CA LEU A 207 -9.56 -14.55 4.61
C LEU A 207 -8.06 -14.74 4.88
N ALA A 208 -7.24 -13.82 4.39
CA ALA A 208 -5.83 -13.73 4.72
C ALA A 208 -5.37 -12.27 4.69
N ALA A 209 -4.43 -11.93 5.56
CA ALA A 209 -3.71 -10.65 5.49
C ALA A 209 -2.41 -10.83 4.70
N TYR A 210 -2.09 -9.86 3.84
CA TYR A 210 -0.84 -9.82 3.10
C TYR A 210 -0.18 -8.44 3.22
N THR A 211 0.92 -8.40 3.96
CA THR A 211 1.44 -7.15 4.52
C THR A 211 2.94 -6.98 4.25
N TYR A 212 3.32 -5.80 3.76
CA TYR A 212 4.69 -5.34 3.70
C TYR A 212 4.91 -4.30 4.81
N HIS A 213 5.85 -4.57 5.69
CA HIS A 213 6.18 -3.74 6.87
C HIS A 213 7.67 -3.92 7.24
N LEU A 214 8.20 -3.04 8.09
CA LEU A 214 9.63 -3.02 8.42
C LEU A 214 10.14 -4.35 9.00
N ASP A 215 9.29 -5.07 9.73
CA ASP A 215 9.66 -6.28 10.47
C ASP A 215 9.51 -7.59 9.71
N GLN A 216 9.02 -7.55 8.47
CA GLN A 216 8.79 -8.77 7.70
C GLN A 216 10.09 -9.59 7.55
N ALA A 217 9.98 -10.91 7.71
CA ALA A 217 11.14 -11.79 7.67
C ALA A 217 11.76 -11.93 6.26
N TRP A 218 10.95 -11.76 5.21
CA TRP A 218 11.31 -12.05 3.82
C TRP A 218 11.15 -10.83 2.91
N THR A 219 11.64 -10.91 1.67
CA THR A 219 11.49 -9.82 0.69
C THR A 219 10.08 -9.77 0.07
N SER A 220 9.31 -10.85 0.17
CA SER A 220 7.87 -10.85 -0.07
C SER A 220 7.14 -10.45 1.20
N GLY A 221 5.93 -9.93 1.07
CA GLY A 221 5.10 -9.59 2.21
C GLY A 221 4.87 -10.79 3.13
N GLU A 222 4.63 -10.50 4.40
CA GLU A 222 4.12 -11.46 5.36
C GLU A 222 2.69 -11.85 4.97
N PHE A 223 2.39 -13.15 5.00
CA PHE A 223 1.10 -13.70 4.59
C PHE A 223 0.53 -14.55 5.71
N GLU A 224 -0.61 -14.14 6.25
CA GLU A 224 -1.27 -14.75 7.41
C GLU A 224 -2.66 -15.24 6.99
N VAL A 225 -2.89 -16.55 7.05
CA VAL A 225 -4.23 -17.11 6.83
C VAL A 225 -5.05 -16.89 8.09
N ILE A 226 -6.22 -16.28 7.93
CA ILE A 226 -7.17 -15.98 9.00
C ILE A 226 -8.23 -17.08 8.98
N ASP A 227 -8.58 -17.63 10.15
CA ASP A 227 -9.56 -18.72 10.25
C ASP A 227 -11.01 -18.21 10.18
N THR A 228 -11.28 -17.35 9.19
CA THR A 228 -12.58 -16.76 8.90
C THR A 228 -12.98 -17.16 7.49
N GLN A 229 -14.14 -17.79 7.36
CA GLN A 229 -14.67 -18.24 6.08
C GLN A 229 -15.30 -17.08 5.31
N VAL A 230 -15.08 -17.05 4.00
CA VAL A 230 -15.68 -16.08 3.08
C VAL A 230 -16.63 -16.84 2.14
N PRO A 231 -17.95 -16.65 2.23
CA PRO A 231 -18.89 -17.31 1.32
C PRO A 231 -18.81 -16.71 -0.08
N ALA A 232 -19.10 -17.55 -1.09
CA ALA A 232 -19.29 -17.09 -2.46
C ALA A 232 -20.78 -16.90 -2.75
N GLY A 233 -21.13 -15.90 -3.56
CA GLY A 233 -22.52 -15.62 -3.92
C GLY A 233 -23.33 -14.86 -2.86
N GLU A 234 -22.74 -14.55 -1.71
CA GLU A 234 -23.38 -13.83 -0.61
C GLU A 234 -22.71 -12.46 -0.41
N TRP A 235 -23.51 -11.48 0.01
CA TRP A 235 -23.00 -10.19 0.47
C TRP A 235 -22.49 -10.33 1.90
N ILE A 236 -21.30 -9.78 2.14
CA ILE A 236 -20.65 -9.72 3.44
C ILE A 236 -20.35 -8.27 3.79
N ALA A 237 -20.61 -7.89 5.03
CA ALA A 237 -20.21 -6.58 5.56
C ALA A 237 -18.73 -6.66 5.94
N LEU A 238 -17.88 -5.99 5.18
CA LEU A 238 -16.45 -5.88 5.45
C LEU A 238 -16.16 -4.53 6.09
N GLU A 239 -15.51 -4.54 7.24
CA GLU A 239 -14.95 -3.35 7.85
C GLU A 239 -13.45 -3.57 8.11
N THR A 240 -12.66 -2.53 7.87
CA THR A 240 -11.21 -2.58 8.04
C THR A 240 -10.67 -1.27 8.59
N GLU A 241 -9.64 -1.35 9.41
CA GLU A 241 -8.94 -0.22 10.01
C GLU A 241 -7.43 -0.41 9.86
N VAL A 242 -6.72 0.67 9.57
CA VAL A 242 -5.27 0.76 9.63
C VAL A 242 -4.86 2.03 10.34
N VAL A 243 -3.91 1.89 11.27
CA VAL A 243 -3.35 3.00 12.03
C VAL A 243 -1.84 3.02 11.83
N MET A 244 -1.31 4.19 11.49
CA MET A 244 0.13 4.40 11.37
C MET A 244 0.83 4.24 12.72
N ASN A 245 2.10 3.82 12.69
CA ASN A 245 2.91 3.75 13.89
C ASN A 245 3.38 5.14 14.31
N SER A 246 3.62 5.34 15.60
CA SER A 246 4.31 6.52 16.09
C SER A 246 5.81 6.46 15.80
N ILE A 247 6.45 7.63 15.79
CA ILE A 247 7.89 7.79 15.58
C ILE A 247 8.47 8.49 16.81
N ASP A 248 9.51 7.90 17.41
CA ASP A 248 10.23 8.44 18.58
C ASP A 248 11.72 8.54 18.25
N ASP A 249 12.28 9.75 18.34
CA ASP A 249 13.68 10.07 17.96
C ASP A 249 14.07 9.49 16.57
N GLY A 250 13.19 9.65 15.57
CA GLY A 250 13.40 9.15 14.21
C GLY A 250 13.38 7.63 14.08
N GLN A 251 12.84 6.91 15.06
CA GLN A 251 12.67 5.46 15.04
C GLN A 251 11.19 5.09 15.05
N ALA A 252 10.82 4.12 14.22
CA ALA A 252 9.47 3.55 14.22
C ALA A 252 9.23 2.77 15.53
N VAL A 253 8.17 3.14 16.25
CA VAL A 253 7.63 2.40 17.40
C VAL A 253 6.72 1.28 16.87
N ASP A 254 6.69 0.13 17.53
CA ASP A 254 5.86 -1.03 17.15
C ASP A 254 4.43 -0.93 17.70
N ASP A 255 3.73 0.13 17.31
CA ASP A 255 2.36 0.45 17.76
C ASP A 255 1.38 0.73 16.61
N GLY A 256 1.77 0.49 15.35
CA GLY A 256 0.85 0.54 14.22
C GLY A 256 -0.14 -0.63 14.25
N GLU A 257 -1.37 -0.38 13.80
CA GLU A 257 -2.48 -1.32 13.93
C GLU A 257 -3.13 -1.68 12.59
N VAL A 258 -3.64 -2.91 12.50
CA VAL A 258 -4.56 -3.37 11.46
C VAL A 258 -5.66 -4.18 12.13
N ARG A 259 -6.92 -3.85 11.82
CA ARG A 259 -8.09 -4.63 12.23
C ARG A 259 -9.02 -4.90 11.06
N CYS A 260 -9.67 -6.05 11.10
CA CYS A 260 -10.69 -6.45 10.13
C CYS A 260 -11.87 -7.08 10.87
N TRP A 261 -13.08 -6.63 10.52
CA TRP A 261 -14.32 -7.25 10.92
C TRP A 261 -15.05 -7.78 9.70
N LEU A 262 -15.69 -8.93 9.86
CA LEU A 262 -16.55 -9.54 8.85
C LEU A 262 -17.91 -9.80 9.47
N ASN A 263 -18.96 -9.19 8.92
CA ASN A 263 -20.32 -9.22 9.47
C ASN A 263 -20.35 -8.79 10.96
N GLY A 264 -19.57 -7.76 11.30
CA GLY A 264 -19.46 -7.22 12.66
C GLY A 264 -18.54 -8.01 13.61
N ASP A 265 -18.13 -9.22 13.25
CA ASP A 265 -17.22 -10.04 14.08
C ASP A 265 -15.75 -9.70 13.77
N LEU A 266 -14.96 -9.42 14.81
CA LEU A 266 -13.51 -9.18 14.68
C LEU A 266 -12.81 -10.45 14.16
N ALA A 267 -12.37 -10.42 12.91
CA ALA A 267 -11.74 -11.53 12.20
C ALA A 267 -10.21 -11.50 12.32
N TYR A 268 -9.60 -10.31 12.32
CA TYR A 268 -8.16 -10.14 12.41
C TYR A 268 -7.82 -8.87 13.19
N GLU A 269 -6.80 -8.95 14.02
CA GLU A 269 -6.22 -7.82 14.74
C GLU A 269 -4.72 -8.05 14.90
N ARG A 270 -3.94 -7.01 14.64
CA ARG A 270 -2.53 -6.95 14.97
C ARG A 270 -2.12 -5.50 15.22
N THR A 271 -1.40 -5.25 16.31
CA THR A 271 -1.14 -3.90 16.84
C THR A 271 0.35 -3.65 17.12
N ASP A 272 1.22 -4.38 16.42
CA ASP A 272 2.68 -4.31 16.58
C ASP A 272 3.39 -4.00 15.26
N PHE A 273 2.73 -3.25 14.37
CA PHE A 273 3.32 -2.89 13.09
C PHE A 273 4.25 -1.69 13.20
N ARG A 274 5.34 -1.77 12.43
CA ARG A 274 6.19 -0.65 12.07
C ARG A 274 6.10 -0.46 10.57
N TRP A 275 5.48 0.63 10.14
CA TRP A 275 5.23 0.98 8.73
C TRP A 275 6.29 1.89 8.17
N THR A 276 6.67 2.93 8.92
CA THR A 276 7.57 3.98 8.46
C THR A 276 8.35 4.61 9.60
N THR A 277 9.50 5.19 9.27
CA THR A 277 10.32 6.07 10.13
C THR A 277 10.23 7.54 9.71
N VAL A 278 9.34 7.87 8.76
CA VAL A 278 9.18 9.22 8.19
C VAL A 278 7.83 9.77 8.62
N GLU A 279 7.84 10.92 9.30
CA GLU A 279 6.63 11.50 9.91
C GLU A 279 5.59 11.90 8.86
N GLU A 280 6.03 12.31 7.67
CA GLU A 280 5.18 12.75 6.58
C GLU A 280 4.58 11.61 5.75
N GLN A 281 5.01 10.36 5.98
CA GLN A 281 4.52 9.21 5.24
C GLN A 281 3.37 8.53 5.99
N ALA A 282 2.21 8.43 5.35
CA ALA A 282 1.05 7.76 5.93
C ALA A 282 0.24 7.00 4.87
N VAL A 283 -1.06 6.82 5.08
CA VAL A 283 -1.92 6.06 4.17
C VAL A 283 -2.15 6.86 2.89
N GLU A 284 -1.76 6.31 1.74
CA GLU A 284 -1.93 6.98 0.44
C GLU A 284 -3.18 6.46 -0.30
N TYR A 285 -3.42 5.15 -0.20
CA TYR A 285 -4.59 4.49 -0.79
C TYR A 285 -5.30 3.54 0.17
N ALA A 286 -6.60 3.38 -0.05
CA ALA A 286 -7.49 2.43 0.61
C ALA A 286 -8.56 1.91 -0.37
N GLY A 287 -9.24 0.81 -0.04
CA GLY A 287 -10.41 0.32 -0.79
C GLY A 287 -10.11 -0.83 -1.76
N PRO A 288 -10.88 -0.94 -2.86
CA PRO A 288 -10.79 -2.08 -3.77
C PRO A 288 -9.40 -2.24 -4.41
N LEU A 289 -8.84 -3.45 -4.28
CA LEU A 289 -7.57 -3.80 -4.90
C LEU A 289 -7.60 -5.26 -5.35
N VAL A 290 -7.85 -5.49 -6.64
CA VAL A 290 -8.14 -6.83 -7.16
C VAL A 290 -6.99 -7.40 -7.97
N ARG A 291 -6.37 -8.45 -7.43
CA ARG A 291 -5.31 -9.18 -8.12
C ARG A 291 -5.26 -10.65 -7.71
N TYR A 292 -5.37 -11.51 -8.72
CA TYR A 292 -5.22 -12.95 -8.55
C TYR A 292 -3.74 -13.34 -8.52
N GLY A 293 -3.31 -13.89 -7.39
CA GLY A 293 -1.99 -14.46 -7.19
C GLY A 293 -0.81 -13.47 -7.12
N GLY A 294 0.37 -14.08 -7.14
CA GLY A 294 1.69 -13.46 -7.38
C GLY A 294 2.43 -14.07 -8.57
N GLY A 295 2.02 -15.27 -9.01
CA GLY A 295 2.41 -15.89 -10.28
C GLY A 295 1.37 -16.87 -10.85
N GLU A 296 0.30 -17.11 -10.09
CA GLU A 296 -0.87 -17.89 -10.46
C GLU A 296 -1.78 -17.11 -11.42
N THR A 297 -2.73 -17.81 -12.06
CA THR A 297 -3.74 -17.19 -12.91
C THR A 297 -5.11 -17.78 -12.63
N ALA A 298 -6.15 -16.96 -12.83
CA ALA A 298 -7.53 -17.33 -12.53
C ALA A 298 -7.97 -18.57 -13.35
N PRO A 299 -8.52 -19.62 -12.71
CA PRO A 299 -8.93 -20.85 -13.42
C PRO A 299 -10.19 -20.65 -14.30
N THR A 300 -11.04 -19.69 -13.93
CA THR A 300 -12.27 -19.26 -14.59
C THR A 300 -12.28 -17.74 -14.70
N ASP A 301 -13.30 -17.18 -15.36
CA ASP A 301 -13.60 -15.76 -15.19
C ASP A 301 -14.16 -15.58 -13.78
N LEU A 302 -13.69 -14.56 -13.07
CA LEU A 302 -14.08 -14.26 -11.70
C LEU A 302 -14.54 -12.80 -11.62
N ALA A 303 -15.42 -12.52 -10.66
CA ALA A 303 -15.83 -11.15 -10.38
C ALA A 303 -16.03 -10.95 -8.88
N ILE A 304 -15.68 -9.76 -8.41
CA ILE A 304 -15.96 -9.28 -7.05
C ILE A 304 -16.80 -8.02 -7.19
N HIS A 305 -17.87 -7.93 -6.39
CA HIS A 305 -18.76 -6.79 -6.34
C HIS A 305 -18.56 -6.06 -5.01
N TYR A 306 -18.64 -4.75 -5.04
CA TYR A 306 -18.57 -3.87 -3.89
C TYR A 306 -19.75 -2.91 -3.91
N ASP A 307 -20.29 -2.60 -2.74
CA ASP A 307 -21.38 -1.64 -2.56
C ASP A 307 -21.25 -0.94 -1.20
N GLU A 308 -21.98 0.15 -0.99
CA GLU A 308 -21.97 0.95 0.26
C GLU A 308 -20.56 1.26 0.80
N HIS A 309 -19.65 1.74 -0.07
CA HIS A 309 -18.28 2.04 0.37
C HIS A 309 -18.22 3.38 1.12
N GLU A 310 -17.83 3.32 2.37
CA GLU A 310 -17.52 4.48 3.20
C GLU A 310 -16.08 4.41 3.73
N LEU A 311 -15.45 5.57 3.83
CA LEU A 311 -14.15 5.74 4.45
C LEU A 311 -14.23 6.85 5.50
N LEU A 312 -13.47 6.67 6.56
CA LEU A 312 -13.14 7.65 7.58
C LEU A 312 -11.63 7.79 7.53
N ALA A 313 -11.17 9.01 7.26
CA ALA A 313 -9.77 9.39 7.29
C ALA A 313 -9.56 10.30 8.50
N ASP A 314 -8.61 9.95 9.36
CA ASP A 314 -8.27 10.76 10.54
C ASP A 314 -6.77 11.05 10.59
N GLY A 315 -6.48 12.27 11.02
CA GLY A 315 -5.15 12.83 11.16
C GLY A 315 -4.48 12.99 9.82
N ILE A 316 -3.98 14.18 9.52
CA ILE A 316 -3.00 14.34 8.45
C ILE A 316 -1.66 14.53 9.16
N PRO A 317 -0.58 13.84 8.76
CA PRO A 317 0.75 14.17 9.19
C PRO A 317 0.95 15.68 9.15
N GLU A 318 1.65 16.23 10.13
CA GLU A 318 2.03 17.64 10.03
C GLU A 318 3.02 17.75 8.88
N ILE A 319 2.48 18.00 7.67
CA ILE A 319 3.28 18.27 6.50
C ILE A 319 4.00 19.57 6.84
N PRO A 320 5.34 19.59 6.84
CA PRO A 320 6.06 20.82 7.04
C PRO A 320 5.52 21.88 6.08
N PRO A 321 5.48 23.16 6.46
CA PRO A 321 4.73 24.18 5.73
C PRO A 321 5.43 24.60 4.42
N TYR A 322 5.73 23.64 3.53
CA TYR A 322 6.30 23.79 2.21
C TYR A 322 5.59 24.92 1.44
N ASP A 323 4.25 24.86 1.42
CA ASP A 323 3.36 25.80 0.73
C ASP A 323 3.43 27.22 1.28
N GLN A 324 3.91 27.38 2.51
CA GLN A 324 4.04 28.67 3.18
C GLN A 324 5.47 29.20 3.10
N HIS A 325 6.46 28.34 2.78
CA HIS A 325 7.83 28.77 2.61
C HIS A 325 8.00 29.37 1.20
N PRO A 326 8.20 30.69 1.06
CA PRO A 326 8.22 31.36 -0.24
C PRO A 326 9.38 30.92 -1.16
N TYR A 327 10.29 30.10 -0.66
CA TYR A 327 11.44 29.55 -1.37
C TYR A 327 11.50 28.03 -1.29
N PHE A 328 10.34 27.35 -1.26
CA PHE A 328 10.24 25.92 -1.48
C PHE A 328 9.58 25.63 -2.83
N GLU A 329 10.00 24.58 -3.51
CA GLU A 329 9.53 24.22 -4.85
C GLU A 329 9.33 22.71 -5.00
N ASP A 330 8.23 22.35 -5.67
CA ASP A 330 7.90 20.96 -6.01
C ASP A 330 8.91 20.40 -7.03
N PRO A 331 9.49 19.21 -6.80
CA PRO A 331 10.39 18.53 -7.74
C PRO A 331 9.84 18.43 -9.16
N ALA A 332 8.52 18.35 -9.36
CA ALA A 332 7.88 18.33 -10.67
C ALA A 332 8.21 19.57 -11.51
N ASN A 333 8.61 20.68 -10.89
CA ASN A 333 9.01 21.92 -11.54
C ASN A 333 10.52 22.01 -11.84
N MET A 334 11.31 20.95 -11.59
CA MET A 334 12.78 20.99 -11.76
C MET A 334 13.26 21.40 -13.16
N ASP A 335 12.48 21.10 -14.21
CA ASP A 335 12.80 21.47 -15.59
C ASP A 335 12.71 23.00 -15.84
N ALA A 336 12.15 23.76 -14.90
CA ALA A 336 12.10 25.23 -14.94
C ALA A 336 13.40 25.89 -14.43
N TYR A 337 14.35 25.12 -13.90
CA TYR A 337 15.57 25.61 -13.27
C TYR A 337 16.83 25.26 -14.09
N ASP A 338 17.83 26.14 -14.07
CA ASP A 338 19.11 25.93 -14.78
C ASP A 338 19.96 24.80 -14.18
N GLY A 339 19.83 24.58 -12.87
CA GLY A 339 20.65 23.63 -12.14
C GLY A 339 20.06 23.20 -10.81
N ARG A 340 20.80 22.32 -10.14
CA ARG A 340 20.38 21.65 -8.91
C ARG A 340 21.56 21.43 -7.98
N VAL A 341 21.33 21.45 -6.68
CA VAL A 341 22.34 21.10 -5.67
C VAL A 341 21.77 20.03 -4.75
N THR A 342 22.57 19.03 -4.40
CA THR A 342 22.25 18.10 -3.31
C THR A 342 23.37 18.13 -2.29
N TYR A 343 23.03 18.46 -1.05
CA TYR A 343 23.93 18.49 0.09
C TYR A 343 23.69 17.23 0.94
N VAL A 344 24.70 16.38 1.10
CA VAL A 344 24.60 15.16 1.92
C VAL A 344 25.41 15.33 3.19
N ASN A 345 24.73 15.32 4.33
CA ASN A 345 25.38 15.49 5.62
C ASN A 345 25.96 14.17 6.16
N GLY A 346 27.03 14.29 6.96
CA GLY A 346 27.67 13.14 7.61
C GLY A 346 27.06 12.79 8.98
N ASP A 347 27.84 12.09 9.81
CA ASP A 347 27.40 11.56 11.11
C ASP A 347 27.11 12.62 12.20
N GLY A 348 27.32 13.91 11.91
CA GLY A 348 27.17 15.00 12.88
C GLY A 348 26.35 16.15 12.30
N THR A 349 25.76 16.96 13.18
CA THR A 349 25.07 18.19 12.76
C THR A 349 26.05 19.12 12.05
N ALA A 350 25.63 19.71 10.94
CA ALA A 350 26.41 20.66 10.16
C ALA A 350 25.65 21.95 9.92
N THR A 351 26.34 23.08 9.98
CA THR A 351 25.79 24.35 9.47
C THR A 351 26.43 24.65 8.13
N TYR A 352 25.64 25.08 7.15
CA TYR A 352 26.17 25.40 5.84
C TYR A 352 25.52 26.61 5.20
N ARG A 353 26.21 27.16 4.20
CA ARG A 353 25.76 28.23 3.34
C ARG A 353 26.04 27.92 1.89
N LEU A 354 25.06 28.12 1.03
CA LEU A 354 25.19 28.00 -0.43
C LEU A 354 25.08 29.39 -1.05
N TYR A 355 25.89 29.66 -2.07
CA TYR A 355 25.86 30.94 -2.79
C TYR A 355 25.60 30.70 -4.28
N VAL A 356 24.57 31.36 -4.82
CA VAL A 356 24.20 31.29 -6.24
C VAL A 356 24.14 32.69 -6.85
N ASP A 357 24.75 32.87 -8.02
CA ASP A 357 24.56 34.06 -8.85
C ASP A 357 23.23 33.96 -9.62
N GLY A 358 22.13 34.25 -8.91
CA GLY A 358 20.78 34.16 -9.43
C GLY A 358 19.75 33.87 -8.34
N GLU A 359 19.01 32.78 -8.50
CA GLU A 359 17.92 32.36 -7.61
C GLU A 359 18.16 30.93 -7.13
N ILE A 360 17.79 30.63 -5.89
CA ILE A 360 17.86 29.29 -5.32
C ILE A 360 16.63 29.06 -4.45
N VAL A 361 16.05 27.87 -4.53
CA VAL A 361 14.90 27.42 -3.74
C VAL A 361 15.17 26.02 -3.19
N HIS A 362 14.59 25.72 -2.04
CA HIS A 362 14.64 24.42 -1.40
C HIS A 362 13.65 23.45 -2.07
N THR A 363 13.96 22.16 -2.09
CA THR A 363 13.12 21.10 -2.65
C THR A 363 13.42 19.77 -1.97
N ASP A 364 12.46 18.86 -1.93
CA ASP A 364 12.59 17.48 -1.43
C ASP A 364 13.17 16.52 -2.50
N TRP A 365 13.76 17.07 -3.57
CA TRP A 365 14.45 16.32 -4.61
C TRP A 365 15.96 16.11 -4.32
N SER A 366 16.51 14.96 -4.71
CA SER A 366 17.94 14.65 -4.60
C SER A 366 18.53 13.89 -5.81
N ASN A 367 19.85 14.02 -6.02
CA ASN A 367 20.64 13.23 -6.98
C ASN A 367 21.12 11.87 -6.45
N VAL A 368 20.90 11.57 -5.16
CA VAL A 368 21.52 10.43 -4.50
C VAL A 368 20.61 9.22 -4.63
N ASP A 369 21.12 8.17 -5.28
CA ASP A 369 20.39 6.92 -5.45
C ASP A 369 19.92 6.37 -4.09
N GLY A 370 18.61 6.32 -3.89
CA GLY A 370 18.00 5.76 -2.68
C GLY A 370 18.01 6.69 -1.45
N GLN A 371 18.32 7.98 -1.61
CA GLN A 371 18.12 8.99 -0.56
C GLN A 371 17.30 10.13 -1.12
N GLN A 372 16.10 10.35 -0.60
CA GLN A 372 15.29 11.53 -0.93
C GLN A 372 15.76 12.71 -0.07
N ALA A 373 15.72 13.93 -0.63
CA ALA A 373 15.96 15.10 0.19
C ALA A 373 14.74 15.33 1.09
N MET A 374 14.95 15.78 2.31
CA MET A 374 13.86 16.01 3.26
C MET A 374 13.64 17.52 3.41
N TYR A 375 12.47 17.92 3.93
CA TYR A 375 12.34 19.29 4.38
C TYR A 375 13.36 19.58 5.46
N ASN A 376 13.94 20.77 5.39
CA ASN A 376 14.82 21.29 6.41
C ASN A 376 14.25 22.65 6.81
N ASP A 377 13.59 22.68 7.96
CA ASP A 377 12.90 23.85 8.50
C ASP A 377 13.86 24.98 8.92
N THR A 378 15.15 24.66 9.01
CA THR A 378 16.20 25.64 9.30
C THR A 378 16.69 26.39 8.07
N VAL A 379 16.22 26.02 6.87
CA VAL A 379 16.60 26.65 5.61
C VAL A 379 16.08 28.08 5.54
N GLU A 380 16.99 29.04 5.54
CA GLU A 380 16.71 30.45 5.30
C GLU A 380 17.31 30.86 3.94
N VAL A 381 16.45 31.34 3.03
CA VAL A 381 16.89 31.85 1.72
C VAL A 381 16.84 33.38 1.71
N THR A 382 17.99 34.00 1.43
CA THR A 382 18.12 35.45 1.18
C THR A 382 18.34 35.70 -0.31
N PRO A 383 17.39 36.34 -1.02
CA PRO A 383 17.54 36.65 -2.45
C PRO A 383 18.73 37.56 -2.77
N ALA A 384 19.26 37.44 -3.99
CA ALA A 384 20.44 38.19 -4.44
C ALA A 384 20.28 39.71 -4.37
N ASP A 385 19.09 40.25 -4.60
CA ASP A 385 18.80 41.69 -4.56
C ASP A 385 18.66 42.24 -3.13
N VAL A 386 18.54 41.36 -2.14
CA VAL A 386 18.47 41.69 -0.71
C VAL A 386 19.80 41.39 0.00
N SER A 387 20.55 40.40 -0.46
CA SER A 387 21.82 39.96 0.10
C SER A 387 22.93 41.02 -0.02
N GLU A 388 23.74 41.18 1.04
CA GLU A 388 24.90 42.07 1.01
C GLU A 388 26.00 41.59 0.05
N SER A 389 26.04 40.28 -0.24
CA SER A 389 27.01 39.69 -1.17
C SER A 389 26.64 39.91 -2.64
N GLY A 390 25.38 40.24 -2.92
CA GLY A 390 24.83 40.28 -4.28
C GLY A 390 24.52 38.91 -4.88
N TYR A 391 24.65 37.84 -4.10
CA TYR A 391 24.30 36.46 -4.46
C TYR A 391 23.08 36.01 -3.66
N ALA A 392 22.28 35.11 -4.21
CA ALA A 392 21.29 34.42 -3.41
C ALA A 392 22.02 33.50 -2.43
N VAL A 393 21.62 33.53 -1.16
CA VAL A 393 22.27 32.80 -0.07
C VAL A 393 21.26 31.88 0.58
N VAL A 394 21.62 30.61 0.70
CA VAL A 394 20.96 29.66 1.59
C VAL A 394 21.78 29.61 2.87
N GLU A 395 21.14 29.64 4.04
CA GLU A 395 21.74 29.27 5.32
C GLU A 395 20.89 28.16 5.95
N ALA A 396 21.53 27.09 6.43
CA ALA A 396 20.80 25.96 7.01
C ALA A 396 21.66 25.17 8.01
N THR A 397 20.98 24.38 8.83
CA THR A 397 21.54 23.36 9.73
C THR A 397 21.03 21.99 9.29
N ALA A 398 21.93 21.11 8.87
CA ALA A 398 21.60 19.73 8.55
C ALA A 398 21.83 18.83 9.76
N GLU A 399 20.85 18.00 10.09
CA GLU A 399 20.98 16.95 11.10
C GLU A 399 21.81 15.77 10.57
N PRO A 400 22.37 14.90 11.44
CA PRO A 400 23.17 13.76 11.01
C PRO A 400 22.50 12.89 9.94
N ASN A 401 23.24 12.52 8.90
CA ASN A 401 22.81 11.63 7.81
C ASN A 401 21.57 12.10 7.03
N THR A 402 21.33 13.41 6.98
CA THR A 402 20.26 14.02 6.17
C THR A 402 20.74 14.44 4.79
N VAL A 403 19.78 14.66 3.89
CA VAL A 403 20.01 15.14 2.53
C VAL A 403 19.11 16.35 2.29
N ASP A 404 19.71 17.45 1.84
CA ASP A 404 18.99 18.67 1.48
C ASP A 404 19.10 18.92 -0.04
N GLY A 405 17.98 19.32 -0.64
CA GLY A 405 17.81 19.46 -2.07
C GLY A 405 17.54 20.90 -2.49
N TYR A 406 18.16 21.37 -3.56
CA TYR A 406 17.95 22.73 -4.06
C TYR A 406 17.84 22.78 -5.57
N LEU A 407 16.97 23.67 -6.06
CA LEU A 407 16.89 24.07 -7.47
C LEU A 407 17.40 25.50 -7.60
N PHE A 408 18.11 25.81 -8.69
CA PHE A 408 18.65 27.15 -8.89
C PHE A 408 18.62 27.61 -10.35
N ASN A 409 18.47 28.93 -10.53
CA ASN A 409 18.69 29.63 -11.80
C ASN A 409 19.97 30.44 -11.69
N GLY A 410 20.84 30.35 -12.70
CA GLY A 410 22.16 31.01 -12.72
C GLY A 410 23.34 30.06 -12.46
N GLU A 411 24.31 30.51 -11.65
CA GLU A 411 25.58 29.79 -11.42
C GLU A 411 25.81 29.52 -9.93
N PHE A 412 26.18 28.29 -9.57
CA PHE A 412 26.62 27.96 -8.22
C PHE A 412 28.05 28.46 -7.98
N VAL A 413 28.25 29.27 -6.94
CA VAL A 413 29.47 30.05 -6.76
C VAL A 413 30.36 29.52 -5.63
N ALA A 414 29.75 29.23 -4.48
CA ALA A 414 30.50 28.93 -3.26
C ALA A 414 29.67 28.08 -2.29
N ILE A 415 30.37 27.37 -1.41
CA ILE A 415 29.81 26.63 -0.28
C ILE A 415 30.70 26.83 0.95
N ASP A 416 30.08 27.23 2.06
CA ASP A 416 30.71 27.24 3.38
C ASP A 416 29.99 26.21 4.25
N ALA A 417 30.69 25.21 4.77
CA ALA A 417 30.06 24.15 5.57
C ALA A 417 31.00 23.67 6.68
N ASP A 418 30.45 23.49 7.88
CA ASP A 418 31.16 22.91 9.02
C ASP A 418 30.28 21.90 9.78
N PRO A 419 30.64 20.60 9.78
CA PRO A 419 31.67 19.98 8.95
C PRO A 419 31.36 20.05 7.45
N VAL A 420 32.38 19.77 6.63
CA VAL A 420 32.23 19.61 5.17
C VAL A 420 31.29 18.44 4.88
N PRO A 421 30.34 18.56 3.91
CA PRO A 421 29.43 17.48 3.58
C PRO A 421 30.18 16.23 3.10
N VAL A 422 29.57 15.06 3.31
CA VAL A 422 30.16 13.79 2.84
C VAL A 422 30.02 13.64 1.34
N GLU A 423 28.96 14.19 0.75
CA GLU A 423 28.79 14.32 -0.70
C GLU A 423 28.16 15.66 -1.05
N LEU A 424 28.60 16.23 -2.18
CA LEU A 424 27.99 17.40 -2.78
C LEU A 424 27.77 17.10 -4.25
N TRP A 425 26.56 17.35 -4.73
CA TRP A 425 26.20 17.18 -6.14
C TRP A 425 25.76 18.51 -6.71
N ILE A 426 26.28 18.88 -7.88
CA ILE A 426 25.90 20.09 -8.59
C ILE A 426 25.56 19.72 -10.02
N SER A 427 24.33 20.04 -10.43
CA SER A 427 23.79 19.79 -11.77
C SER A 427 23.96 18.36 -12.27
N GLY A 428 23.88 17.39 -11.34
CA GLY A 428 23.97 15.95 -11.62
C GLY A 428 25.39 15.38 -11.60
N GLU A 429 26.40 16.19 -11.29
CA GLU A 429 27.78 15.72 -11.10
C GLU A 429 28.14 15.77 -9.61
N GLN A 430 28.68 14.66 -9.09
CA GLN A 430 29.30 14.66 -7.77
C GLN A 430 30.60 15.43 -7.82
N VAL A 431 30.77 16.37 -6.90
CA VAL A 431 31.94 17.24 -6.81
C VAL A 431 32.59 17.13 -5.44
N GLU A 432 33.87 17.46 -5.35
CA GLU A 432 34.56 17.58 -4.07
C GLU A 432 34.27 18.97 -3.49
N PRO A 433 33.68 19.11 -2.28
CA PRO A 433 33.35 20.43 -1.73
C PRO A 433 34.54 21.38 -1.61
N ILE A 434 35.75 20.83 -1.43
CA ILE A 434 37.01 21.59 -1.34
C ILE A 434 37.41 22.28 -2.66
N ASP A 435 36.82 21.88 -3.79
CA ASP A 435 37.08 22.50 -5.09
C ASP A 435 36.31 23.82 -5.28
N TYR A 436 35.39 24.15 -4.37
CA TYR A 436 34.61 25.37 -4.38
C TYR A 436 35.12 26.39 -3.36
N LEU A 437 34.82 27.67 -3.62
CA LEU A 437 35.15 28.75 -2.69
C LEU A 437 34.28 28.64 -1.43
N THR A 438 34.84 29.03 -0.29
CA THR A 438 34.10 29.20 0.96
C THR A 438 33.29 30.49 1.00
N SER A 439 33.65 31.46 0.16
CA SER A 439 32.91 32.71 0.00
C SER A 439 33.09 33.26 -1.41
N PRO A 440 32.06 33.90 -2.00
CA PRO A 440 32.21 34.58 -3.28
C PRO A 440 33.31 35.67 -3.29
N THR A 441 33.67 36.20 -2.11
CA THR A 441 34.74 37.22 -2.00
C THR A 441 36.16 36.66 -1.99
N ASP A 442 36.32 35.34 -1.93
CA ASP A 442 37.64 34.67 -1.91
C ASP A 442 38.23 34.48 -3.32
N ALA A 443 37.48 34.85 -4.38
CA ALA A 443 37.83 34.72 -5.80
C ALA A 443 38.87 35.73 -6.33
#